data_AF-A0A920UXD0-F1
#
_entry.id   AF-A0A920UXD0-F1
#
_cell.length_a   1.000
_cell.length_b   1.000
_cell.length_c   1.000
_cell.angle_alpha   90.00
_cell.angle_beta   90.00
_cell.angle_gamma   90.00
#
_symmetry.space_group_name_H-M   'P 1'
#
loop_
_entity.id
_entity.type
_entity.pdbx_description
1 polymer ?
#
loop_
_entity_poly.entity_id
_entity_poly.type
_entity_poly.pdbx_seq_one_letter_code
_entity_poly.pdbx_strand_id
1 'polypeptide(L)'
;MVTRKPPTGLAGSPYLIENHIDVENLNQPLRVFSGSAAQGIKGFPANVNVAVALGIAGIGPERTELEIWADPTIDRNTHSIRVEADSARFELKMENIPSEENPRTGRIVALSVIATLRRLVATLTVGT
;
A
#
# COMPACT_ATOMS: atom_id res chain seq x y z
N MET A 1 6.76 5.74 1.76
CA MET A 1 6.09 4.42 1.90
C MET A 1 6.64 3.48 0.84
N VAL A 2 6.97 2.25 1.21
CA VAL A 2 7.37 1.19 0.29
C VAL A 2 6.30 0.12 0.32
N THR A 3 5.80 -0.28 -0.85
CA THR A 3 4.93 -1.46 -0.98
C THR A 3 5.63 -2.51 -1.82
N ARG A 4 5.64 -3.75 -1.32
CA ARG A 4 6.10 -4.93 -2.07
C ARG A 4 4.90 -5.83 -2.31
N LYS A 5 4.75 -6.29 -3.56
CA LYS A 5 3.69 -7.22 -3.96
C LYS A 5 4.27 -8.37 -4.77
N PRO A 6 3.65 -9.57 -4.72
CA PRO A 6 3.91 -10.60 -5.69
C PRO A 6 3.71 -10.04 -7.12
N PRO A 7 4.51 -10.43 -8.12
CA PRO A 7 4.44 -9.83 -9.46
C PRO A 7 3.06 -9.95 -10.11
N THR A 8 2.35 -11.05 -9.86
CA THR A 8 0.97 -11.29 -10.31
C THR A 8 -0.04 -10.28 -9.76
N GLY A 9 0.25 -9.64 -8.63
CA GLY A 9 -0.58 -8.58 -8.04
C GLY A 9 -0.44 -7.23 -8.72
N LEU A 10 0.58 -7.04 -9.55
CA LEU A 10 0.84 -5.79 -10.28
C LEU A 10 0.57 -5.91 -11.78
N ALA A 11 0.50 -7.13 -12.32
CA ALA A 11 0.21 -7.40 -13.72
C ALA A 11 -1.03 -6.65 -14.23
N GLY A 12 -0.92 -6.04 -15.41
CA GLY A 12 -2.00 -5.25 -16.03
C GLY A 12 -2.16 -3.83 -15.49
N SER A 13 -1.28 -3.34 -14.61
CA SER A 13 -1.32 -1.94 -14.18
C SER A 13 -0.96 -0.99 -15.34
N PRO A 14 -1.68 0.14 -15.55
CA PRO A 14 -1.42 1.09 -16.63
C PRO A 14 0.04 1.52 -16.76
N TYR A 15 0.69 1.81 -15.63
CA TYR A 15 2.09 2.23 -15.61
C TYR A 15 3.04 1.18 -16.21
N LEU A 16 2.81 -0.11 -15.93
CA LEU A 16 3.66 -1.17 -16.45
C LEU A 16 3.54 -1.28 -17.97
N ILE A 17 2.32 -1.15 -18.49
CA ILE A 17 2.03 -1.22 -19.93
C ILE A 17 2.68 -0.03 -20.65
N GLU A 18 2.46 1.19 -20.17
CA GLU A 18 2.99 2.42 -20.77
C GLU A 18 4.53 2.43 -20.78
N ASN A 19 5.16 1.90 -19.73
CA ASN A 19 6.62 1.89 -19.57
C ASN A 19 7.27 0.57 -20.04
N HIS A 20 6.50 -0.34 -20.66
CA HIS A 20 7.00 -1.64 -21.15
C HIS A 20 7.76 -2.44 -20.07
N ILE A 21 7.27 -2.38 -18.82
CA ILE A 21 7.86 -3.08 -17.69
C ILE A 21 7.22 -4.46 -17.59
N ASP A 22 7.99 -5.50 -17.92
CA ASP A 22 7.60 -6.87 -17.66
C ASP A 22 7.89 -7.25 -16.21
N VAL A 23 6.87 -7.77 -15.54
CA VAL A 23 6.95 -8.29 -14.17
C VAL A 23 6.78 -9.81 -14.13
N GLU A 24 6.55 -10.45 -15.28
CA GLU A 24 6.52 -11.90 -15.40
C GLU A 24 7.94 -12.46 -15.33
N ASN A 25 8.13 -13.59 -14.64
CA ASN A 25 9.42 -14.29 -14.52
C ASN A 25 10.57 -13.49 -13.88
N LEU A 26 10.28 -12.58 -12.95
CA LEU A 26 11.31 -11.92 -12.16
C LEU A 26 12.04 -12.93 -11.25
N ASN A 27 13.38 -12.90 -11.29
CA ASN A 27 14.25 -13.69 -10.38
C ASN A 27 14.71 -12.90 -9.15
N GLN A 28 14.51 -11.59 -9.16
CA GLN A 28 14.89 -10.68 -8.07
C GLN A 28 13.87 -9.54 -7.95
N PRO A 29 13.76 -8.91 -6.77
CA PRO A 29 12.85 -7.78 -6.58
C PRO A 29 13.15 -6.64 -7.55
N LEU A 30 12.12 -6.14 -8.22
CA LEU A 30 12.19 -5.02 -9.17
C LEU A 30 11.38 -3.84 -8.64
N ARG A 31 12.01 -2.67 -8.50
CA ARG A 31 11.28 -1.42 -8.24
C ARG A 31 10.62 -0.97 -9.54
N VAL A 32 9.30 -1.10 -9.60
CA VAL A 32 8.52 -0.74 -10.79
C VAL A 32 8.09 0.72 -10.79
N PHE A 33 8.07 1.38 -9.63
CA PHE A 33 7.67 2.77 -9.53
C PHE A 33 8.36 3.47 -8.35
N SER A 34 8.69 4.74 -8.54
CA SER A 34 9.18 5.65 -7.51
C SER A 34 8.65 7.05 -7.80
N GLY A 35 7.93 7.66 -6.87
CA GLY A 35 7.32 8.98 -7.05
C GLY A 35 6.41 9.36 -5.88
N SER A 36 5.55 10.36 -6.07
CA SER A 36 4.54 10.70 -5.06
C SER A 36 3.36 9.72 -5.08
N ALA A 37 2.61 9.65 -3.99
CA ALA A 37 1.36 8.88 -3.96
C ALA A 37 0.34 9.40 -4.99
N ALA A 38 0.33 10.71 -5.26
CA ALA A 38 -0.50 11.33 -6.30
C ALA A 38 -0.11 10.94 -7.74
N GLN A 39 1.18 10.69 -8.00
CA GLN A 39 1.63 10.11 -9.27
C GLN A 39 1.30 8.61 -9.32
N GLY A 40 1.50 7.90 -8.21
CA GLY A 40 1.26 6.46 -8.11
C GLY A 40 -0.18 6.05 -8.40
N ILE A 41 -1.18 6.84 -7.99
CA ILE A 41 -2.60 6.54 -8.24
C ILE A 41 -2.98 6.53 -9.73
N LYS A 42 -2.31 7.35 -10.54
CA LYS A 42 -2.54 7.36 -12.01
C LYS A 42 -2.04 6.06 -12.64
N GLY A 43 -0.87 5.59 -12.19
CA GLY A 43 -0.22 4.40 -12.73
C GLY A 43 -0.74 3.07 -12.17
N PHE A 44 -1.23 3.08 -10.93
CA PHE A 44 -1.57 1.89 -10.15
C PHE A 44 -2.90 2.05 -9.39
N PRO A 45 -4.01 2.39 -10.07
CA PRO A 45 -5.27 2.80 -9.43
C PRO A 45 -5.83 1.79 -8.42
N ALA A 46 -5.67 0.49 -8.68
CA ALA A 46 -6.14 -0.57 -7.79
C ALA A 46 -5.21 -0.87 -6.60
N ASN A 47 -3.99 -0.34 -6.59
CA ASN A 47 -2.90 -0.86 -5.75
C ASN A 47 -2.35 0.13 -4.72
N VAL A 48 -2.66 1.43 -4.83
CA VAL A 48 -2.05 2.49 -4.02
C VAL A 48 -3.00 3.16 -3.01
N ASN A 49 -4.19 2.60 -2.78
CA ASN A 49 -5.18 3.16 -1.85
C ASN A 49 -4.59 3.49 -0.47
N VAL A 50 -3.72 2.61 0.07
CA VAL A 50 -3.05 2.82 1.36
C VAL A 50 -2.12 4.03 1.32
N ALA A 51 -1.36 4.23 0.23
CA ALA A 51 -0.44 5.35 0.09
C ALA A 51 -1.19 6.69 -0.03
N VAL A 52 -2.30 6.71 -0.77
CA VAL A 52 -3.14 7.90 -0.88
C VAL A 52 -3.82 8.22 0.44
N ALA A 53 -4.38 7.22 1.13
CA ALA A 53 -4.98 7.40 2.45
C ALA A 53 -3.96 7.91 3.50
N LEU A 54 -2.74 7.37 3.49
CA LEU A 54 -1.62 7.87 4.30
C LEU A 54 -1.31 9.33 3.97
N GLY A 55 -1.30 9.70 2.69
CA GLY A 55 -1.10 11.08 2.26
C GLY A 55 -2.20 12.00 2.77
N ILE A 56 -3.47 11.59 2.68
CA ILE A 56 -4.61 12.37 3.20
C ILE A 56 -4.52 12.54 4.73
N ALA A 57 -4.13 11.49 5.44
CA ALA A 57 -3.99 11.53 6.91
C ALA A 57 -2.73 12.26 7.40
N GLY A 58 -1.75 12.50 6.52
CA GLY A 58 -0.45 13.06 6.86
C GLY A 58 -0.13 14.33 6.09
N ILE A 59 1.00 14.30 5.39
CA ILE A 59 1.60 15.48 4.73
C ILE A 59 1.02 15.78 3.34
N GLY A 60 -0.04 15.12 2.91
CA GLY A 60 -0.63 15.25 1.58
C GLY A 60 -0.10 14.22 0.57
N PRO A 61 -0.91 13.75 -0.40
CA PRO A 61 -0.49 12.76 -1.39
C PRO A 61 0.66 13.17 -2.30
N GLU A 62 0.83 14.47 -2.56
CA GLU A 62 1.93 15.01 -3.37
C GLU A 62 3.29 14.92 -2.67
N ARG A 63 3.30 15.06 -1.33
CA ARG A 63 4.53 14.99 -0.53
C ARG A 63 4.79 13.60 0.05
N THR A 64 3.84 12.68 -0.10
CA THR A 64 3.98 11.30 0.38
C THR A 64 4.74 10.49 -0.65
N GLU A 65 6.00 10.19 -0.36
CA GLU A 65 6.85 9.36 -1.21
C GLU A 65 6.33 7.92 -1.24
N LEU A 66 6.35 7.33 -2.44
CA LEU A 66 5.87 5.99 -2.71
C LEU A 66 6.85 5.24 -3.61
N GLU A 67 7.23 4.05 -3.16
CA GLU A 67 7.88 3.05 -3.99
C GLU A 67 7.00 1.81 -4.12
N ILE A 68 6.89 1.27 -5.34
CA ILE A 68 6.20 0.01 -5.61
C ILE A 68 7.23 -0.97 -6.16
N TRP A 69 7.26 -2.15 -5.55
CA TRP A 69 8.17 -3.23 -5.90
C TRP A 69 7.38 -4.48 -6.28
N ALA A 70 7.74 -5.07 -7.41
CA ALA A 70 7.38 -6.43 -7.78
C ALA A 70 8.44 -7.36 -7.19
N ASP A 71 8.04 -8.23 -6.27
CA ASP A 71 8.97 -9.06 -5.51
C ASP A 71 8.56 -10.54 -5.62
N PRO A 72 9.34 -11.38 -6.34
CA PRO A 72 9.02 -12.79 -6.52
C PRO A 72 9.27 -13.63 -5.26
N THR A 73 9.92 -13.07 -4.24
CA THR A 73 10.31 -13.79 -3.01
C THR A 73 9.24 -13.75 -1.92
N ILE A 74 8.17 -12.99 -2.13
CA ILE A 74 7.08 -12.82 -1.16
C ILE A 74 5.76 -13.40 -1.70
N ASP A 75 4.98 -13.98 -0.81
CA ASP A 75 3.64 -14.51 -1.06
C ASP A 75 2.54 -13.51 -0.63
N ARG A 76 2.90 -12.45 0.10
CA ARG A 76 1.97 -11.49 0.71
C ARG A 76 2.35 -10.05 0.41
N ASN A 77 1.33 -9.21 0.32
CA ASN A 77 1.51 -7.77 0.21
C ASN A 77 2.12 -7.21 1.50
N THR A 78 3.27 -6.56 1.36
CA THR A 78 3.97 -5.92 2.47
C THR A 78 3.99 -4.41 2.28
N HIS A 79 3.68 -3.67 3.34
CA HIS A 79 3.79 -2.22 3.39
C HIS A 79 4.78 -1.82 4.47
N SER A 80 5.68 -0.90 4.15
CA SER A 80 6.61 -0.29 5.08
C SER A 80 6.46 1.22 5.03
N ILE A 81 6.16 1.82 6.16
CA ILE A 81 5.90 3.24 6.31
C ILE A 81 6.94 3.79 7.27
N ARG A 82 7.66 4.81 6.81
CA ARG A 82 8.59 5.58 7.64
C ARG A 82 8.04 6.97 7.79
N VAL A 83 8.00 7.45 9.02
CA VAL A 83 7.55 8.79 9.37
C VAL A 83 8.66 9.47 10.14
N GLU A 84 8.95 10.70 9.74
CA GLU A 84 9.89 11.59 10.40
C GLU A 84 9.18 12.93 10.63
N ALA A 85 9.08 13.31 11.90
CA ALA A 85 8.45 14.54 12.35
C ALA A 85 9.31 15.15 13.46
N ASP A 86 9.07 16.43 13.76
CA ASP A 86 9.68 17.17 14.87
C ASP A 86 9.45 16.52 16.24
N SER A 87 8.36 15.77 16.37
CA SER A 87 7.87 15.14 17.59
C SER A 87 8.24 13.66 17.70
N ALA A 88 8.44 12.96 16.58
CA ALA A 88 8.77 11.54 16.57
C ALA A 88 9.33 11.06 15.23
N ARG A 89 10.15 10.01 15.30
CA ARG A 89 10.54 9.20 14.15
C ARG A 89 10.15 7.75 14.42
N PHE A 90 9.44 7.13 13.49
CA PHE A 90 9.04 5.73 13.62
C PHE A 90 8.91 5.02 12.27
N GLU A 91 8.94 3.69 12.33
CA GLU A 91 8.71 2.80 11.19
C GLU A 91 7.63 1.80 11.54
N LEU A 92 6.73 1.55 10.58
CA LEU A 92 5.66 0.58 10.67
C LEU A 92 5.74 -0.37 9.49
N LYS A 93 5.81 -1.67 9.76
CA LYS A 93 5.76 -2.73 8.75
C LYS A 93 4.50 -3.55 8.94
N MET A 94 3.79 -3.80 7.84
CA MET A 94 2.58 -4.61 7.81
C MET A 94 2.67 -5.67 6.71
N GLU A 95 2.29 -6.89 7.05
CA GLU A 95 2.18 -8.03 6.15
C GLU A 95 0.73 -8.51 6.21
N ASN A 96 -0.05 -8.17 5.19
CA ASN A 96 -1.49 -8.38 5.22
C ASN A 96 -1.83 -9.83 4.89
N ILE A 97 -2.72 -10.43 5.70
CA ILE A 97 -3.32 -11.73 5.40
C ILE A 97 -4.40 -11.52 4.32
N PRO A 98 -4.31 -12.18 3.15
CA PRO A 98 -5.33 -12.08 2.11
C PRO A 98 -6.70 -12.58 2.57
N SER A 99 -7.76 -11.97 2.04
CA SER A 99 -9.13 -12.49 2.18
C SER A 99 -9.31 -13.75 1.33
N GLU A 100 -10.14 -14.69 1.82
CA GLU A 100 -10.47 -15.93 1.08
C GLU A 100 -11.19 -15.64 -0.25
N GLU A 101 -12.13 -14.69 -0.24
CA GLU A 101 -12.94 -14.33 -1.42
C GLU A 101 -12.18 -13.48 -2.45
N ASN A 102 -11.23 -12.65 -1.99
CA ASN A 102 -10.44 -11.78 -2.86
C ASN A 102 -8.99 -11.67 -2.34
N PRO A 103 -8.07 -12.50 -2.86
CA PRO A 103 -6.67 -12.50 -2.45
C PRO A 103 -5.93 -11.17 -2.67
N ARG A 104 -6.47 -10.26 -3.50
CA ARG A 104 -5.87 -8.93 -3.73
C ARG A 104 -6.13 -7.97 -2.55
N THR A 105 -7.07 -8.29 -1.67
CA THR A 105 -7.47 -7.46 -0.53
C THR A 105 -7.07 -8.14 0.79
N GLY A 106 -6.54 -7.36 1.74
CA GLY A 106 -6.24 -7.86 3.07
C GLY A 106 -7.50 -7.97 3.94
N ARG A 107 -7.62 -9.03 4.75
CA ARG A 107 -8.74 -9.22 5.70
C ARG A 107 -8.94 -8.03 6.64
N ILE A 108 -7.86 -7.32 6.96
CA ILE A 108 -7.85 -6.16 7.84
C ILE A 108 -8.75 -5.02 7.34
N VAL A 109 -9.04 -4.94 6.04
CA VAL A 109 -9.89 -3.88 5.47
C VAL A 109 -11.33 -4.00 5.97
N ALA A 110 -11.92 -5.20 5.97
CA ALA A 110 -13.27 -5.38 6.50
C ALA A 110 -13.31 -5.12 8.02
N LEU A 111 -12.28 -5.55 8.73
CA LEU A 111 -12.14 -5.32 10.18
C LEU A 111 -12.01 -3.83 10.52
N SER A 112 -11.31 -3.03 9.71
CA SER A 112 -11.16 -1.59 9.93
C SER A 112 -12.48 -0.84 9.72
N VAL A 113 -13.31 -1.26 8.76
CA VAL A 113 -14.66 -0.72 8.57
C VAL A 113 -15.55 -1.04 9.77
N ILE A 114 -15.55 -2.30 10.24
CA ILE A 114 -16.30 -2.70 11.45
C ILE A 114 -15.84 -1.90 12.68
N ALA A 115 -14.53 -1.73 12.86
CA ALA A 115 -13.98 -0.94 13.95
C ALA A 115 -14.44 0.53 13.88
N THR A 116 -14.42 1.13 12.68
CA THR A 116 -14.93 2.49 12.45
C THR A 116 -16.41 2.62 12.83
N LEU A 117 -17.26 1.69 12.38
CA LEU A 117 -18.69 1.71 12.69
C LEU A 117 -18.97 1.55 14.19
N ARG A 118 -18.27 0.62 14.85
CA ARG A 118 -18.37 0.44 16.32
C ARG A 118 -17.97 1.70 17.07
N ARG A 119 -16.93 2.39 16.60
CA ARG A 119 -16.44 3.62 17.22
C ARG A 119 -17.48 4.75 17.23
N LEU A 120 -18.36 4.83 16.22
CA LEU A 120 -19.40 5.87 16.15
C LEU A 120 -20.38 5.84 17.33
N VAL A 121 -20.51 4.70 18.02
CA VAL A 121 -21.44 4.51 19.15
C VAL A 121 -20.74 4.10 20.45
N ALA A 122 -19.40 4.06 20.45
CA ALA A 122 -18.64 3.58 21.58
C ALA A 122 -18.50 4.66 22.67
N THR A 123 -18.67 4.27 23.94
CA THR A 123 -18.40 5.15 25.09
C THR A 123 -16.91 5.29 25.41
N LEU A 124 -16.09 4.35 24.92
CA LEU A 124 -14.63 4.37 25.02
C LEU A 124 -14.01 4.13 23.65
N THR A 125 -13.05 4.97 23.28
CA THR A 125 -12.29 4.86 22.04
C THR A 125 -10.79 4.76 22.36
N VAL A 126 -10.07 3.90 21.64
CA VAL A 126 -8.61 3.82 21.68
C VAL A 126 -8.04 4.31 20.35
N GLY A 127 -7.06 5.21 20.41
CA GLY A 127 -6.50 5.88 19.24
C GLY A 127 -7.30 7.11 18.81
N THR A 128 -6.89 7.72 17.70
CA THR A 128 -7.47 8.95 17.13
C THR A 128 -8.38 8.69 15.95
#